data_AF-A0AAJ2FZA2-F1
#
_entry.id   AF-A0AAJ2FZA2-F1
#
_cell.length_a   1.000
_cell.length_b   1.000
_cell.length_c   1.000
_cell.angle_alpha   90.00
_cell.angle_beta   90.00
_cell.angle_gamma   90.00
#
_symmetry.space_group_name_H-M   'P 1'
#
loop_
_entity.id
_entity.type
_entity.pdbx_description
1 polymer ?
#
loop_
_entity_poly.entity_id
_entity_poly.type
_entity_poly.pdbx_seq_one_letter_code
_entity_poly.pdbx_strand_id
1 'polypeptide(L)'
;MGSLKDVVVKRETVKTAGGDFTVGPLTASDILAIYVAHRGGLQSIFDAYKSGKDPAGIIIDIIATFPDIAAEVIARAADGDECDEATITTARTLDFGAQLDAIEKVGALTVSSVGGLGNLAALVERLAGSLNATMAQQESLSPDGSKTSASSAPSS
;
A
#
# COMPACT_ATOMS: atom_id res chain seq x y z
N MET A 1 -15.14 26.82 -14.73
CA MET A 1 -14.48 25.49 -14.76
C MET A 1 -13.02 25.74 -14.44
N GLY A 2 -12.53 25.30 -13.28
CA GLY A 2 -11.12 25.49 -12.89
C GLY A 2 -10.20 24.60 -13.72
N SER A 3 -9.05 25.12 -14.13
CA SER A 3 -8.03 24.34 -14.82
C SER A 3 -7.38 23.38 -13.81
N LEU A 4 -6.88 22.22 -14.26
CA LEU A 4 -6.04 21.36 -13.41
C LEU A 4 -4.78 22.10 -12.89
N LYS A 5 -4.40 23.20 -13.55
CA LYS A 5 -3.33 24.11 -13.11
C LYS A 5 -3.67 24.89 -11.83
N ASP A 6 -4.94 24.99 -11.47
CA ASP A 6 -5.43 25.74 -10.31
C ASP A 6 -5.71 24.84 -9.09
N VAL A 7 -5.51 23.52 -9.24
CA VAL A 7 -5.73 22.55 -8.16
C VAL A 7 -4.49 22.53 -7.26
N VAL A 8 -4.54 23.30 -6.18
CA VAL A 8 -3.50 23.29 -5.14
C VAL A 8 -3.81 22.17 -4.16
N VAL A 9 -2.99 21.12 -4.18
CA VAL A 9 -3.05 20.05 -3.18
C VAL A 9 -2.54 20.61 -1.84
N LYS A 10 -3.36 20.51 -0.79
CA LYS A 10 -2.95 20.90 0.56
C LYS A 10 -1.79 20.01 1.01
N ARG A 11 -0.72 20.63 1.50
CA ARG A 11 0.46 19.96 2.05
C ARG A 11 0.78 20.46 3.44
N GLU A 12 1.45 19.63 4.22
CA GLU A 12 1.89 19.96 5.58
C GLU A 12 3.37 19.63 5.78
N THR A 13 4.06 20.43 6.58
CA THR A 13 5.49 20.27 6.84
C THR A 13 5.71 19.34 8.03
N VAL A 14 6.52 18.31 7.84
CA VAL A 14 7.04 17.42 8.88
C VAL A 14 8.40 17.94 9.31
N LYS A 15 8.60 18.07 10.62
CA LYS A 15 9.87 18.52 11.19
C LYS A 15 10.72 17.33 11.60
N THR A 16 12.00 17.35 11.25
CA THR A 16 12.95 16.30 11.62
C THR A 16 14.23 16.91 12.17
N ALA A 17 15.04 16.10 12.85
CA ALA A 17 16.37 16.54 13.30
C ALA A 17 17.32 16.87 12.13
N GLY A 18 17.09 16.28 10.95
CA GLY A 18 17.94 16.42 9.76
C GLY A 18 17.45 17.45 8.74
N GLY A 19 16.29 18.08 8.98
CA GLY A 19 15.67 19.04 8.07
C GLY A 19 14.17 18.80 7.88
N ASP A 20 13.45 19.83 7.47
CA ASP A 20 12.01 19.76 7.29
C ASP A 20 11.66 19.27 5.87
N PHE A 21 10.59 18.50 5.73
CA PHE A 21 10.05 18.08 4.43
C PHE A 21 8.52 18.25 4.42
N THR A 22 7.91 18.24 3.24
CA THR A 22 6.46 18.41 3.08
C THR A 22 5.79 17.11 2.65
N VAL A 23 4.60 16.85 3.18
CA VAL A 23 3.76 15.70 2.83
C VAL A 23 2.39 16.16 2.35
N GLY A 24 1.79 15.37 1.45
CA GLY A 24 0.45 15.56 0.89
C GLY A 24 -0.50 14.40 1.22
N PRO A 25 -1.75 14.47 0.74
CA PRO A 25 -2.68 13.34 0.77
C PRO A 25 -2.21 12.23 -0.19
N LEU A 26 -2.49 10.98 0.17
CA LEU A 26 -2.32 9.85 -0.74
C LEU A 26 -3.37 9.90 -1.86
N THR A 27 -2.95 9.55 -3.07
CA THR A 27 -3.87 9.33 -4.18
C THR A 27 -4.47 7.92 -4.12
N ALA A 28 -5.53 7.67 -4.90
CA ALA A 28 -6.08 6.32 -5.02
C ALA A 28 -5.05 5.31 -5.57
N SER A 29 -4.15 5.74 -6.45
CA SER A 29 -3.07 4.93 -6.99
C SER A 29 -2.04 4.57 -5.91
N ASP A 30 -1.73 5.50 -5.01
CA ASP A 30 -0.81 5.25 -3.89
C ASP A 30 -1.39 4.25 -2.90
N ILE A 31 -2.65 4.43 -2.51
CA ILE A 31 -3.37 3.50 -1.63
C ILE A 31 -3.37 2.09 -2.23
N LEU A 32 -3.64 1.99 -3.54
CA LEU A 32 -3.62 0.71 -4.24
C LEU A 32 -2.22 0.09 -4.25
N ALA A 33 -1.18 0.88 -4.54
CA ALA A 33 0.17 0.38 -4.60
C ALA A 33 0.68 -0.09 -3.23
N ILE A 34 0.39 0.65 -2.15
CA ILE A 34 0.66 0.23 -0.77
C ILE A 34 -0.07 -1.08 -0.46
N TYR A 35 -1.36 -1.18 -0.81
CA TYR A 35 -2.13 -2.40 -0.57
C TYR A 35 -1.52 -3.59 -1.31
N VAL A 36 -1.17 -3.45 -2.60
CA VAL A 36 -0.57 -4.53 -3.40
C VAL A 36 0.80 -4.95 -2.86
N ALA A 37 1.63 -3.98 -2.47
CA ALA A 37 2.96 -4.24 -1.91
C ALA A 37 2.91 -5.00 -0.58
N HIS A 38 1.97 -4.64 0.29
CA HIS A 38 1.90 -5.16 1.66
C HIS A 38 0.79 -6.19 1.90
N ARG A 39 0.04 -6.59 0.87
CA ARG A 39 -1.08 -7.55 1.00
C ARG A 39 -0.69 -8.83 1.72
N GLY A 40 0.52 -9.35 1.47
CA GLY A 40 0.98 -10.59 2.09
C GLY A 40 1.16 -10.44 3.61
N GLY A 41 1.74 -9.32 4.04
CA GLY A 41 1.89 -8.99 5.46
C GLY A 41 0.55 -8.72 6.13
N LEU A 42 -0.30 -7.91 5.50
CA LEU A 42 -1.64 -7.58 5.99
C LEU A 42 -2.54 -8.82 6.10
N GLN A 43 -2.49 -9.71 5.11
CA GLN A 43 -3.24 -10.96 5.12
C GLN A 43 -2.72 -11.90 6.21
N SER A 44 -1.41 -11.99 6.40
CA SER A 44 -0.81 -12.79 7.49
C SER A 44 -1.26 -12.29 8.87
N ILE A 45 -1.28 -10.97 9.08
CA ILE A 45 -1.78 -10.36 10.33
C ILE A 45 -3.28 -10.66 10.52
N PHE A 46 -4.07 -10.57 9.46
CA PHE A 46 -5.51 -10.84 9.51
C PHE A 46 -5.83 -12.32 9.75
N ASP A 47 -5.10 -13.23 9.14
CA ASP A 47 -5.22 -14.67 9.34
C ASP A 47 -4.75 -15.07 10.75
N ALA A 48 -3.70 -14.42 11.27
CA ALA A 48 -3.28 -14.56 12.67
C ALA A 48 -4.38 -14.10 13.65
N TYR A 49 -5.04 -12.99 13.37
CA TYR A 49 -6.20 -12.54 14.15
C TYR A 49 -7.37 -13.53 14.11
N LYS A 50 -7.72 -14.02 12.91
CA LYS A 50 -8.82 -15.00 12.74
C LYS A 50 -8.53 -16.36 13.36
N SER A 51 -7.27 -16.79 13.37
CA SER A 51 -6.86 -18.06 13.98
C SER A 51 -6.80 -18.01 15.51
N GLY A 52 -7.11 -16.86 16.12
CA GLY A 52 -7.10 -16.69 17.57
C GLY A 52 -5.69 -16.66 18.14
N LYS A 53 -4.69 -16.25 17.34
CA LYS A 53 -3.33 -16.01 17.82
C LYS A 53 -3.37 -15.03 18.99
N ASP A 54 -2.48 -15.24 19.95
CA ASP A 54 -2.35 -14.36 21.11
C ASP A 54 -2.20 -12.89 20.66
N PRO A 55 -2.95 -11.95 21.27
CA PRO A 55 -2.89 -10.54 20.90
C PRO A 55 -1.48 -9.95 20.94
N ALA A 56 -0.60 -10.39 21.84
CA ALA A 56 0.79 -9.92 21.88
C ALA A 56 1.59 -10.41 20.67
N GLY A 57 1.32 -11.64 20.20
CA GLY A 57 1.91 -12.18 18.97
C GLY A 57 1.44 -11.42 17.72
N ILE A 58 0.18 -11.01 17.67
CA ILE A 58 -0.36 -10.17 16.58
C ILE A 58 0.25 -8.77 16.64
N ILE A 59 0.42 -8.19 17.84
CA ILE A 59 1.07 -6.89 18.03
C ILE A 59 2.53 -6.93 17.58
N ILE A 60 3.27 -8.00 17.84
CA ILE A 60 4.65 -8.17 17.34
C ILE A 60 4.67 -8.20 15.81
N ASP A 61 3.76 -8.94 15.17
CA ASP A 61 3.68 -9.00 13.70
C ASP A 61 3.30 -7.65 13.09
N ILE A 62 2.38 -6.91 13.73
CA ILE A 62 2.02 -5.55 13.34
C ILE A 62 3.23 -4.63 13.50
N ILE A 63 3.91 -4.64 14.64
CA ILE A 63 5.10 -3.80 14.90
C ILE A 63 6.24 -4.14 13.93
N ALA A 64 6.37 -5.40 13.49
CA ALA A 64 7.37 -5.79 12.51
C ALA A 64 7.04 -5.32 11.09
N THR A 65 5.76 -5.29 10.72
CA THR A 65 5.31 -4.92 9.36
C THR A 65 5.03 -3.42 9.20
N PHE A 66 4.62 -2.77 10.29
CA PHE A 66 4.19 -1.37 10.30
C PHE A 66 5.28 -0.37 9.90
N PRO A 67 6.56 -0.52 10.27
CA PRO A 67 7.63 0.39 9.85
C PRO A 67 7.82 0.43 8.33
N ASP A 68 7.68 -0.72 7.65
CA ASP A 68 7.79 -0.78 6.19
C ASP A 68 6.60 -0.14 5.50
N ILE A 69 5.38 -0.41 5.99
CA ILE A 69 4.16 0.24 5.49
C ILE A 69 4.24 1.75 5.72
N ALA A 70 4.65 2.18 6.92
CA ALA A 70 4.79 3.57 7.30
C ALA A 70 5.80 4.30 6.40
N ALA A 71 6.97 3.71 6.16
CA ALA A 71 7.98 4.30 5.31
C ALA A 71 7.48 4.47 3.87
N GLU A 72 6.77 3.48 3.32
CA GLU A 72 6.19 3.60 1.99
C GLU A 72 5.06 4.65 1.93
N VAL A 73 4.21 4.72 2.95
CA VAL A 73 3.18 5.76 3.07
C VAL A 73 3.82 7.15 3.06
N ILE A 74 4.87 7.36 3.85
CA ILE A 74 5.59 8.64 3.93
C ILE A 74 6.26 8.95 2.59
N ALA A 75 6.96 7.99 1.99
CA ALA A 75 7.65 8.17 0.71
C ALA A 75 6.69 8.56 -0.42
N ARG A 76 5.52 7.91 -0.51
CA ARG A 76 4.49 8.24 -1.52
C ARG A 76 3.83 9.59 -1.29
N ALA A 77 3.75 10.01 -0.04
CA ALA A 77 3.13 11.29 0.32
C ALA A 77 4.11 12.46 0.33
N ALA A 78 5.42 12.20 0.35
CA ALA A 78 6.44 13.23 0.34
C ALA A 78 6.40 14.05 -0.96
N ASP A 79 6.60 15.35 -0.83
CA ASP A 79 6.71 16.25 -1.97
C ASP A 79 8.11 16.16 -2.57
N GLY A 80 8.23 15.76 -3.83
CA GLY A 80 9.52 15.50 -4.46
C GLY A 80 9.46 14.36 -5.46
N ASP A 81 10.63 13.80 -5.77
CA ASP A 81 10.87 12.77 -6.78
C ASP A 81 9.90 11.57 -6.73
N GLU A 82 9.89 10.77 -7.81
CA GLU A 82 9.10 9.53 -7.87
C GLU A 82 9.37 8.63 -6.66
N CYS A 83 8.32 8.02 -6.10
CA CYS A 83 8.45 7.09 -4.99
C CYS A 83 9.28 5.86 -5.42
N ASP A 84 10.57 5.90 -5.09
CA ASP A 84 11.54 4.84 -5.34
C ASP A 84 12.09 4.23 -4.03
N GLU A 85 12.89 3.17 -4.15
CA GLU A 85 13.45 2.48 -2.98
C GLU A 85 14.37 3.38 -2.15
N ALA A 86 15.02 4.37 -2.77
CA ALA A 86 15.87 5.33 -2.07
C ALA A 86 15.06 6.26 -1.17
N THR A 87 13.90 6.72 -1.66
CA THR A 87 12.96 7.55 -0.90
C THR A 87 12.33 6.76 0.24
N ILE A 88 11.92 5.51 0.00
CA ILE A 88 11.42 4.60 1.05
C ILE A 88 12.50 4.35 2.11
N THR A 89 13.73 4.07 1.69
CA THR A 89 14.86 3.88 2.62
C THR A 89 15.11 5.12 3.46
N THR A 90 15.03 6.31 2.86
CA THR A 90 15.15 7.57 3.59
C THR A 90 14.04 7.73 4.62
N ALA A 91 12.79 7.45 4.25
CA ALA A 91 11.65 7.48 5.17
C ALA A 91 11.80 6.49 6.35
N ARG A 92 12.39 5.30 6.12
CA ARG A 92 12.72 4.34 7.20
C ARG A 92 13.73 4.88 8.20
N THR A 93 14.63 5.77 7.78
CA THR A 93 15.70 6.33 8.62
C THR A 93 15.30 7.56 9.42
N LEU A 94 14.08 8.08 9.18
CA LEU A 94 13.52 9.17 9.98
C LEU A 94 13.45 8.77 11.46
N ASP A 95 13.63 9.75 12.34
CA ASP A 95 13.40 9.52 13.76
C ASP A 95 11.92 9.16 14.02
N PHE A 96 11.68 8.39 15.07
CA PHE A 96 10.35 7.85 15.37
C PHE A 96 9.29 8.95 15.52
N GLY A 97 9.66 10.11 16.06
CA GLY A 97 8.77 11.26 16.19
C GLY A 97 8.35 11.82 14.82
N ALA A 98 9.32 12.00 13.92
CA ALA A 98 9.07 12.44 12.55
C ALA A 98 8.22 11.43 11.75
N GLN A 99 8.45 10.12 11.93
CA GLN A 99 7.63 9.09 11.26
C GLN A 99 6.17 9.16 11.72
N LEU A 100 5.92 9.27 13.03
CA LEU A 100 4.56 9.40 13.56
C LEU A 100 3.87 10.69 13.09
N ASP A 101 4.56 11.83 13.18
CA ASP A 101 4.06 13.13 12.73
C ASP A 101 3.71 13.11 11.23
N ALA A 102 4.56 12.48 10.40
CA ALA A 102 4.30 12.30 8.98
C ALA A 102 3.05 11.44 8.72
N ILE A 103 2.95 10.26 9.36
CA ILE A 103 1.79 9.37 9.18
C ILE A 103 0.49 10.06 9.59
N GLU A 104 0.48 10.78 10.72
CA GLU A 104 -0.69 11.51 11.20
C GLU A 104 -1.14 12.57 10.18
N LYS A 105 -0.21 13.39 9.69
CA LYS A 105 -0.49 14.42 8.67
C LYS A 105 -0.97 13.82 7.36
N VAL A 106 -0.30 12.78 6.86
CA VAL A 106 -0.70 12.08 5.63
C VAL A 106 -2.11 11.50 5.78
N GLY A 107 -2.40 10.85 6.92
CA GLY A 107 -3.71 10.31 7.23
C GLY A 107 -4.79 11.39 7.26
N ALA A 108 -4.56 12.48 8.00
CA ALA A 108 -5.50 13.59 8.11
C ALA A 108 -5.78 14.25 6.75
N LEU A 109 -4.73 14.51 5.96
CA LEU A 109 -4.87 15.07 4.61
C LEU A 109 -5.62 14.13 3.67
N THR A 110 -5.33 12.83 3.72
CA THR A 110 -5.98 11.81 2.87
C THR A 110 -7.47 11.66 3.24
N VAL A 111 -7.80 11.58 4.53
CA VAL A 111 -9.19 11.51 4.98
C VAL A 111 -9.95 12.78 4.58
N SER A 112 -9.33 13.94 4.75
CA SER A 112 -9.93 15.21 4.35
C SER A 112 -10.12 15.31 2.83
N SER A 113 -9.20 14.79 2.02
CA SER A 113 -9.27 14.87 0.55
C SER A 113 -10.38 14.00 -0.03
N VAL A 114 -10.68 12.87 0.59
CA VAL A 114 -11.78 11.97 0.18
C VAL A 114 -13.13 12.31 0.83
N GLY A 115 -13.19 13.36 1.65
CA GLY A 115 -14.43 13.82 2.30
C GLY A 115 -14.85 13.00 3.52
N GLY A 116 -13.89 12.37 4.21
CA GLY A 116 -14.10 11.68 5.48
C GLY A 116 -13.78 10.18 5.46
N LEU A 117 -13.71 9.58 6.65
CA LEU A 117 -13.22 8.22 6.84
C LEU A 117 -14.13 7.16 6.19
N GLY A 118 -15.46 7.39 6.18
CA GLY A 118 -16.40 6.49 5.51
C GLY A 118 -16.16 6.39 4.00
N ASN A 119 -15.83 7.51 3.35
CA ASN A 119 -15.52 7.53 1.93
C ASN A 119 -14.16 6.87 1.64
N LEU A 120 -13.19 7.00 2.55
CA LEU A 120 -11.92 6.29 2.45
C LEU A 120 -12.13 4.78 2.50
N ALA A 121 -12.92 4.28 3.45
CA ALA A 121 -13.24 2.87 3.57
C ALA A 121 -13.93 2.33 2.30
N ALA A 122 -14.95 3.04 1.81
CA ALA A 122 -15.63 2.67 0.56
C ALA A 122 -14.69 2.67 -0.67
N LEU A 123 -13.72 3.59 -0.71
CA LEU A 123 -12.70 3.62 -1.76
C LEU A 123 -11.81 2.38 -1.70
N VAL A 124 -11.32 2.02 -0.51
CA VAL A 124 -10.48 0.84 -0.29
C VAL A 124 -11.25 -0.45 -0.65
N GLU A 125 -12.50 -0.59 -0.22
CA GLU A 125 -13.34 -1.75 -0.56
C GLU A 125 -13.54 -1.87 -2.07
N ARG A 126 -13.81 -0.75 -2.76
CA ARG A 126 -13.96 -0.74 -4.22
C ARG A 126 -12.67 -1.13 -4.93
N LEU A 127 -11.52 -0.64 -4.47
CA LEU A 127 -10.21 -0.98 -5.01
C LEU A 127 -9.90 -2.48 -4.82
N ALA A 128 -10.09 -3.00 -3.61
CA ALA A 128 -9.89 -4.40 -3.29
C ALA A 128 -10.84 -5.32 -4.09
N GLY A 129 -12.12 -4.95 -4.20
CA GLY A 129 -13.10 -5.68 -5.00
C GLY A 129 -12.76 -5.71 -6.49
N SER A 130 -12.27 -4.60 -7.05
CA SER A 130 -11.82 -4.53 -8.45
C SER A 130 -10.62 -5.44 -8.72
N LEU A 131 -9.64 -5.47 -7.81
CA LEU A 131 -8.47 -6.35 -7.96
C LEU A 131 -8.86 -7.83 -7.96
N ASN A 132 -9.72 -8.24 -7.03
CA ASN A 132 -10.17 -9.63 -6.93
C ASN A 132 -10.93 -10.07 -8.20
N ALA A 133 -11.73 -9.17 -8.79
CA ALA A 133 -12.45 -9.45 -10.03
C ALA A 133 -11.51 -9.61 -11.24
N THR A 134 -10.48 -8.78 -11.37
CA THR A 134 -9.50 -8.88 -12.47
C THR A 134 -8.65 -10.14 -12.36
N MET A 135 -8.23 -10.53 -11.16
CA MET A 135 -7.47 -11.76 -10.94
C MET A 135 -8.29 -13.03 -11.23
N ALA A 136 -9.56 -13.06 -10.82
CA ALA A 136 -10.46 -14.16 -11.14
C ALA A 136 -10.66 -14.35 -12.67
N GLN A 137 -10.61 -13.27 -13.44
CA GLN A 137 -10.65 -13.36 -14.91
C GLN A 137 -9.35 -13.90 -15.51
N GLN A 138 -8.18 -13.56 -14.96
CA GLN A 138 -6.89 -14.07 -15.43
C GLN A 138 -6.73 -15.59 -15.22
N GLU A 139 -7.24 -16.14 -14.12
CA GLU A 139 -7.27 -17.59 -13.88
C GLU A 139 -8.16 -18.34 -14.88
N SER A 140 -9.25 -17.72 -15.32
CA SER A 140 -10.17 -18.31 -16.32
C SER A 140 -9.62 -18.30 -17.76
N LEU A 141 -8.52 -17.59 -18.02
CA LEU A 141 -7.88 -17.43 -19.34
C LEU A 141 -6.64 -18.31 -19.55
N SER A 142 -6.36 -19.26 -18.65
CA SER A 142 -5.33 -20.30 -18.86
C SER A 142 -5.96 -21.65 -19.25
N PRO A 143 -6.31 -21.90 -20.52
CA PRO A 143 -6.69 -23.23 -20.98
C PRO A 143 -5.43 -24.08 -21.24
N ASP A 144 -5.36 -25.18 -20.49
CA ASP A 144 -4.79 -26.49 -20.84
C ASP A 144 -4.11 -26.61 -22.22
N GLY A 145 -2.78 -26.78 -22.21
CA GLY A 145 -1.96 -26.84 -23.42
C GLY A 145 -0.78 -27.79 -23.30
N SER A 146 -0.96 -28.99 -22.72
CA SER A 146 0.04 -30.06 -22.85
C SER A 146 -0.57 -31.45 -22.73
N LYS A 147 -1.28 -31.86 -23.79
CA LYS A 147 -1.41 -33.27 -24.17
C LYS A 147 -0.61 -33.51 -25.45
N THR A 148 0.71 -33.67 -25.32
CA THR A 148 1.51 -34.34 -26.35
C THR A 148 1.41 -35.84 -26.11
N SER A 149 0.59 -36.48 -26.93
CA SER A 149 0.45 -37.94 -27.02
C SER A 149 1.81 -38.63 -27.12
N ALA A 150 2.11 -39.49 -26.15
CA ALA A 150 3.13 -40.51 -26.28
C ALA A 150 2.70 -41.50 -27.38
N SER A 151 3.35 -41.44 -28.54
CA SER A 151 3.27 -42.48 -29.56
C SER A 151 4.50 -43.37 -29.43
N SER A 152 4.25 -44.56 -28.95
CA SER A 152 5.16 -45.71 -28.83
C SER A 152 5.84 -46.08 -30.15
N ALA A 153 7.17 -46.17 -30.15
CA ALA A 153 7.94 -46.90 -31.16
C ALA A 153 8.21 -48.33 -30.66
N PRO A 154 7.94 -49.38 -31.44
CA PRO A 154 8.29 -50.75 -31.08
C PRO A 154 9.73 -51.08 -31.49
N SER A 155 10.36 -51.89 -30.66
CA SER A 155 11.67 -52.51 -30.85
C SER A 155 11.65 -53.50 -32.01
N SER A 156 12.68 -53.46 -32.87
CA SER A 156 13.34 -54.60 -33.53
C SER A 156 14.63 -54.13 -34.18
#